data_AF-A0A1F9NVD1-F1
#
_entry.id   AF-A0A1F9NVD1-F1
#
_cell.length_a   1.000
_cell.length_b   1.000
_cell.length_c   1.000
_cell.angle_alpha   90.00
_cell.angle_beta   90.00
_cell.angle_gamma   90.00
#
_symmetry.space_group_name_H-M   'P 1'
#
loop_
_entity.id
_entity.type
_entity.pdbx_description
1 polymer ?
#
loop_
_entity_poly.entity_id
_entity_poly.type
_entity_poly.pdbx_seq_one_letter_code
_entity_poly.pdbx_strand_id
1 'polypeptide(L)'
;MKRAVINNNRSFEKERRLNGSAGFTLIEILIAMAIFSIGILGVATMQVSSVNGNANARKHLEASAFAQGQLESTLLTPFNNVADSDIVNADGYRVQMTIQNQSDLDADGTNDVMTVLVQVFDPSGVERSRISFLKSRNI
;
A
#
# COMPACT_ATOMS: atom_id res chain seq x y z
N MET A 1 -34.00 25.56 87.90
CA MET A 1 -34.07 24.91 86.58
C MET A 1 -33.36 25.82 85.56
N LYS A 2 -32.06 25.60 85.28
CA LYS A 2 -31.28 26.40 84.32
C LYS A 2 -31.67 25.97 82.90
N ARG A 3 -32.24 26.87 82.09
CA ARG A 3 -32.41 26.64 80.65
C ARG A 3 -31.09 26.95 79.95
N ALA A 4 -30.60 26.01 79.15
CA ALA A 4 -29.40 26.15 78.35
C ALA A 4 -29.59 27.24 77.28
N VAL A 5 -28.66 28.18 77.20
CA VAL A 5 -28.55 29.16 76.13
C VAL A 5 -27.92 28.44 74.93
N ILE A 6 -28.68 28.24 73.86
CA ILE A 6 -28.16 27.71 72.60
C ILE A 6 -27.44 28.87 71.90
N ASN A 7 -26.10 28.84 71.93
CA ASN A 7 -25.25 29.77 71.18
C ASN A 7 -25.27 29.38 69.70
N ASN A 8 -25.79 30.26 68.84
CA ASN A 8 -25.94 30.00 67.41
C ASN A 8 -24.85 30.69 66.57
N ASN A 9 -23.59 30.56 66.99
CA ASN A 9 -22.44 30.92 66.16
C ASN A 9 -22.23 29.84 65.08
N ARG A 10 -23.06 29.86 64.04
CA ARG A 10 -22.69 29.26 62.76
C ARG A 10 -21.72 30.24 62.09
N SER A 11 -20.43 30.04 62.31
CA SER A 11 -19.39 30.66 61.49
C SER A 11 -19.66 30.26 60.04
N PHE A 12 -20.03 31.24 59.22
CA PHE A 12 -20.09 31.06 57.78
C PHE A 12 -18.66 30.83 57.29
N GLU A 13 -18.24 29.56 57.31
CA GLU A 13 -17.11 29.07 56.52
C GLU A 13 -17.44 29.42 55.07
N LYS A 14 -16.88 30.54 54.61
CA LYS A 14 -16.99 31.02 53.25
C LYS A 14 -16.23 30.04 52.39
N GLU A 15 -16.92 29.01 51.86
CA GLU A 15 -16.39 28.16 50.80
C GLU A 15 -15.91 29.07 49.67
N ARG A 16 -14.58 29.28 49.61
CA ARG A 16 -13.93 29.90 48.46
C ARG A 16 -14.09 28.93 47.31
N ARG A 17 -15.19 29.05 46.57
CA ARG A 17 -15.27 28.51 45.22
C ARG A 17 -14.14 29.18 44.44
N LEU A 18 -13.08 28.43 44.19
CA LEU A 18 -12.04 28.78 43.23
C LEU A 18 -12.69 28.73 41.85
N ASN A 19 -13.49 29.76 41.54
CA ASN A 19 -13.99 30.00 40.19
C ASN A 19 -12.82 30.52 39.35
N GLY A 20 -11.91 29.62 39.00
CA GLY A 20 -10.88 29.84 37.99
C GLY A 20 -11.46 29.62 36.60
N SER A 21 -12.53 30.34 36.25
CA SER A 21 -13.04 30.37 34.88
C SER A 21 -12.20 31.35 34.06
N ALA A 22 -10.93 31.01 33.84
CA ALA A 22 -10.06 31.75 32.94
C ALA A 22 -10.35 31.29 31.50
N GLY A 23 -10.84 32.19 30.66
CA GLY A 23 -10.90 31.97 29.22
C GLY A 23 -9.50 32.09 28.60
N PHE A 24 -9.30 31.46 27.43
CA PHE A 24 -8.05 31.58 26.68
C PHE A 24 -7.80 33.02 26.25
N THR A 25 -6.56 33.48 26.38
CA THR A 25 -6.14 34.77 25.84
C THR A 25 -5.99 34.68 24.32
N LEU A 26 -6.14 35.82 23.62
CA LEU A 26 -5.90 35.87 22.17
C LEU A 26 -4.48 35.40 21.80
N ILE A 27 -3.50 35.74 22.64
CA ILE A 27 -2.11 35.34 22.40
C ILE A 27 -1.92 33.82 22.50
N GLU A 28 -2.63 33.13 23.40
CA GLU A 28 -2.60 31.67 23.47
C GLU A 28 -3.15 31.01 22.21
N ILE A 29 -4.25 31.52 21.65
CA ILE A 29 -4.80 30.98 20.40
C ILE A 29 -3.83 31.24 19.23
N LEU A 30 -3.22 32.42 19.16
CA LEU A 30 -2.24 32.73 18.11
C LEU A 30 -1.02 31.82 18.18
N ILE A 31 -0.50 31.56 19.38
CA ILE A 31 0.63 30.63 19.58
C ILE A 31 0.19 29.20 19.23
N ALA A 32 -1.00 28.76 19.66
CA ALA A 32 -1.53 27.44 19.35
C ALA A 32 -1.71 27.23 17.84
N MET A 33 -2.24 28.22 17.13
CA MET A 33 -2.38 28.20 15.67
C MET A 33 -1.03 28.19 14.96
N ALA A 34 -0.03 28.90 15.47
CA ALA A 34 1.32 28.89 14.91
C ALA A 34 1.95 27.49 15.01
N ILE A 35 1.89 26.86 16.20
CA ILE A 35 2.39 25.50 16.42
C ILE A 35 1.60 24.48 15.58
N PHE A 36 0.27 24.61 15.55
CA PHE A 36 -0.61 23.75 14.74
C PHE A 36 -0.27 23.81 13.25
N SER A 37 0.01 25.02 12.74
CA SER A 37 0.37 25.23 11.33
C SER A 37 1.68 24.52 10.97
N ILE A 38 2.64 24.46 11.89
CA ILE A 38 3.87 23.67 11.68
C ILE A 38 3.55 22.17 11.66
N GLY A 39 2.65 21.72 12.54
CA GLY A 39 2.22 20.31 12.60
C GLY A 39 1.52 19.81 11.34
N ILE A 40 0.60 20.59 10.76
CA ILE A 40 -0.18 20.17 9.58
C ILE A 40 0.68 20.05 8.33
N LEU A 41 1.80 20.78 8.23
CA LEU A 41 2.77 20.63 7.14
C LEU A 41 3.40 19.22 7.15
N GLY A 42 3.67 18.65 8.33
CA GLY A 42 4.13 17.26 8.45
C GLY A 42 3.08 16.24 8.01
N VAL A 43 1.80 16.52 8.25
CA VAL A 43 0.70 15.67 7.77
C VAL A 43 0.57 15.76 6.25
N ALA A 44 0.73 16.95 5.68
CA ALA A 44 0.68 17.15 4.24
C ALA A 44 1.76 16.37 3.50
N THR A 45 3.00 16.34 4.01
CA THR A 45 4.08 15.53 3.42
C THR A 45 3.81 14.03 3.56
N MET A 46 3.28 13.58 4.70
CA MET A 46 2.84 12.19 4.88
C MET A 46 1.75 11.81 3.87
N GLN A 47 0.80 12.70 3.62
CA GLN A 47 -0.29 12.47 2.67
C GLN A 47 0.25 12.24 1.25
N VAL A 48 1.20 13.08 0.80
CA VAL A 48 1.86 12.91 -0.50
C VAL A 48 2.59 11.57 -0.57
N SER A 49 3.36 11.22 0.46
CA SER A 49 4.07 9.95 0.52
C SER A 49 3.12 8.75 0.47
N SER A 50 1.99 8.82 1.19
CA SER A 50 0.98 7.76 1.21
C SER A 50 0.29 7.58 -0.14
N VAL A 51 -0.05 8.67 -0.82
CA VAL A 51 -0.63 8.63 -2.17
C VAL A 51 0.34 8.00 -3.16
N ASN A 52 1.61 8.41 -3.14
CA ASN A 52 2.63 7.87 -4.03
C ASN A 52 2.92 6.40 -3.72
N GLY A 53 2.98 6.02 -2.44
CA GLY A 53 3.14 4.64 -1.99
C GLY A 53 2.00 3.76 -2.48
N ASN A 54 0.75 4.19 -2.31
CA ASN A 54 -0.42 3.47 -2.78
C ASN A 54 -0.47 3.36 -4.31
N ALA A 55 -0.12 4.42 -5.03
CA ALA A 55 -0.05 4.39 -6.49
C ALA A 55 0.98 3.38 -6.98
N ASN A 56 2.16 3.32 -6.36
CA ASN A 56 3.20 2.34 -6.70
C ASN A 56 2.76 0.91 -6.35
N ALA A 57 2.18 0.70 -5.17
CA ALA A 57 1.65 -0.60 -4.77
C ALA A 57 0.59 -1.10 -5.77
N ARG A 58 -0.31 -0.22 -6.21
CA ARG A 58 -1.32 -0.54 -7.23
C ARG A 58 -0.67 -0.99 -8.54
N LYS A 59 0.37 -0.30 -9.01
CA LYS A 59 1.09 -0.69 -10.23
C LYS A 59 1.72 -2.08 -10.14
N HIS A 60 2.27 -2.43 -8.96
CA HIS A 60 2.81 -3.77 -8.74
C HIS A 60 1.71 -4.84 -8.72
N LEU A 61 0.57 -4.56 -8.10
CA LEU A 61 -0.58 -5.47 -8.09
C LEU A 61 -1.13 -5.71 -9.50
N GLU A 62 -1.32 -4.64 -10.28
CA GLU A 62 -1.75 -4.73 -11.68
C GLU A 62 -0.75 -5.55 -12.52
N ALA A 63 0.55 -5.24 -12.42
CA ALA A 63 1.58 -5.96 -13.15
C ALA A 63 1.64 -7.45 -12.77
N SER A 64 1.51 -7.78 -11.48
CA SER A 64 1.44 -9.17 -11.02
C SER A 64 0.19 -9.89 -11.52
N ALA A 65 -0.97 -9.23 -11.54
CA ALA A 65 -2.18 -9.82 -12.09
C ALA A 65 -2.03 -10.14 -13.59
N PHE A 66 -1.41 -9.25 -14.37
CA PHE A 66 -1.12 -9.51 -15.78
C PHE A 66 -0.11 -10.65 -15.96
N ALA A 67 0.97 -10.68 -15.17
CA ALA A 67 1.97 -11.75 -15.22
C ALA A 67 1.35 -13.11 -14.90
N GLN A 68 0.48 -13.17 -13.89
CA GLN A 68 -0.23 -14.38 -13.50
C GLN A 68 -1.21 -14.84 -14.60
N GLY A 69 -2.02 -13.92 -15.14
CA GLY A 69 -2.94 -14.27 -16.24
C GLY A 69 -2.21 -14.81 -17.47
N GLN A 70 -1.05 -14.23 -17.81
CA GLN A 70 -0.21 -14.73 -18.89
C GLN A 70 0.37 -16.11 -18.58
N LEU A 71 0.84 -16.33 -17.34
CA LEU A 71 1.30 -17.64 -16.89
C LEU A 71 0.20 -18.69 -17.02
N GLU A 72 -1.01 -18.40 -16.55
CA GLU A 72 -2.16 -19.32 -16.61
C GLU A 72 -2.51 -19.65 -18.06
N SER A 73 -2.56 -18.65 -18.94
CA SER A 73 -2.75 -18.85 -20.38
C SER A 73 -1.67 -19.77 -20.96
N THR A 74 -0.41 -19.56 -20.61
CA THR A 74 0.70 -20.39 -21.11
C THR A 74 0.72 -21.79 -20.52
N LEU A 75 0.18 -22.00 -19.32
CA LEU A 75 0.00 -23.33 -18.76
C LEU A 75 -1.07 -24.11 -19.54
N LEU A 76 -2.15 -23.45 -19.98
CA LEU A 76 -3.21 -24.05 -20.79
C LEU A 76 -2.83 -24.26 -22.26
N THR A 77 -1.89 -23.48 -22.80
CA THR A 77 -1.43 -23.70 -24.18
C THR A 77 -0.65 -25.01 -24.30
N PRO A 78 -0.87 -25.78 -25.38
CA PRO A 78 -0.04 -26.94 -25.70
C PRO A 78 1.43 -26.55 -25.81
N PHE A 79 2.34 -27.42 -25.37
CA PHE A 79 3.78 -27.17 -25.36
C PHE A 79 4.32 -26.68 -26.70
N ASN A 80 3.89 -27.32 -27.79
CA ASN A 80 4.25 -27.03 -29.18
C ASN A 80 3.72 -25.68 -29.70
N ASN A 81 2.77 -25.05 -29.01
CA ASN A 81 2.15 -23.79 -29.40
C ASN A 81 2.59 -22.61 -28.51
N VAL A 82 3.51 -22.83 -27.57
CA VAL A 82 4.10 -21.74 -26.79
C VAL A 82 5.12 -21.01 -27.66
N ALA A 83 4.95 -19.70 -27.84
CA ALA A 83 5.85 -18.84 -28.60
C ALA A 83 6.07 -17.53 -27.85
N ASP A 84 7.19 -16.86 -28.10
CA ASP A 84 7.47 -15.53 -27.53
C ASP A 84 6.35 -14.53 -27.87
N SER A 85 6.05 -13.63 -26.93
CA SER A 85 5.01 -12.62 -27.12
C SER A 85 5.38 -11.30 -26.44
N ASP A 86 5.12 -10.17 -27.09
CA ASP A 86 5.21 -8.82 -26.50
C ASP A 86 3.87 -8.12 -26.72
N ILE A 87 3.06 -8.05 -25.67
CA ILE A 87 1.70 -7.51 -25.71
C ILE A 87 1.64 -6.24 -24.89
N VAL A 88 1.05 -5.18 -25.45
CA VAL A 88 0.79 -3.93 -24.72
C VAL A 88 -0.71 -3.81 -24.45
N ASN A 89 -1.08 -3.70 -23.18
CA ASN A 89 -2.46 -3.54 -22.74
C ASN A 89 -2.96 -2.10 -22.95
N ALA A 90 -4.28 -1.89 -22.89
CA ALA A 90 -4.89 -0.57 -23.00
C ALA A 90 -4.39 0.44 -21.96
N ASP A 91 -4.02 -0.05 -20.77
CA ASP A 91 -3.45 0.74 -19.68
C ASP A 91 -1.95 1.04 -19.85
N GLY A 92 -1.35 0.61 -20.96
CA GLY A 92 0.06 0.85 -21.32
C GLY A 92 1.07 -0.10 -20.69
N TYR A 93 0.63 -1.09 -19.90
CA TYR A 93 1.50 -2.16 -19.42
C TYR A 93 1.95 -3.05 -20.57
N ARG A 94 3.24 -3.35 -20.62
CA ARG A 94 3.81 -4.28 -21.60
C ARG A 94 4.10 -5.61 -20.93
N VAL A 95 3.49 -6.68 -21.41
CA VAL A 95 3.69 -8.04 -20.96
C VAL A 95 4.56 -8.74 -22.00
N GLN A 96 5.81 -9.00 -21.64
CA GLN A 96 6.76 -9.71 -22.46
C GLN A 96 6.90 -11.14 -21.95
N MET A 97 6.77 -12.11 -22.85
CA MET A 97 7.01 -13.51 -22.60
C MET A 97 8.13 -13.99 -23.51
N THR A 98 9.13 -14.61 -22.92
CA THR A 98 10.30 -15.14 -23.62
C THR A 98 10.55 -16.58 -23.19
N ILE A 99 10.70 -17.47 -24.15
CA ILE A 99 11.08 -18.85 -23.94
C ILE A 99 12.60 -18.95 -23.81
N GLN A 100 13.06 -19.72 -22.84
CA GLN A 100 14.46 -19.94 -22.51
C GLN A 100 14.72 -21.42 -22.23
N ASN A 101 15.97 -21.85 -22.31
CA ASN A 101 16.44 -23.19 -21.92
C ASN A 101 15.54 -24.31 -22.45
N GLN A 102 15.45 -24.43 -23.77
CA GLN A 102 14.78 -25.56 -24.41
C GLN A 102 15.75 -26.74 -24.49
N SER A 103 15.31 -27.90 -24.04
CA SER A 103 16.10 -29.13 -24.11
C SER A 103 15.28 -30.28 -24.65
N ASP A 104 15.91 -31.05 -25.53
CA ASP A 104 15.53 -32.39 -25.96
C ASP A 104 16.28 -33.38 -25.04
N LEU A 105 15.53 -34.11 -24.20
CA LEU A 105 16.09 -35.00 -23.17
C LEU A 105 16.27 -36.42 -23.67
N ASP A 106 15.48 -36.85 -24.65
CA ASP A 106 15.50 -38.21 -25.19
C ASP A 106 16.16 -38.33 -26.58
N ALA A 107 16.59 -37.19 -27.14
CA ALA A 107 17.20 -37.05 -28.45
C ALA A 107 16.28 -37.51 -29.60
N ASP A 108 14.96 -37.40 -29.45
CA ASP A 108 13.98 -37.70 -30.49
C ASP A 108 13.87 -36.61 -31.57
N GLY A 109 14.60 -35.50 -31.41
CA GLY A 109 14.60 -34.36 -32.30
C GLY A 109 13.56 -33.30 -31.92
N THR A 110 12.97 -33.39 -30.73
CA THR A 110 11.93 -32.47 -30.27
C THR A 110 12.19 -32.01 -28.83
N ASN A 111 11.79 -30.77 -28.51
CA ASN A 111 12.05 -30.22 -27.17
C ASN A 111 11.06 -30.78 -26.15
N ASP A 112 11.54 -31.33 -25.04
CA ASP A 112 10.72 -31.89 -23.95
C ASP A 112 10.42 -30.86 -22.87
N VAL A 113 11.36 -29.96 -22.62
CA VAL A 113 11.26 -28.96 -21.57
C VAL A 113 11.58 -27.57 -22.10
N MET A 114 10.92 -26.57 -21.54
CA MET A 114 11.22 -25.17 -21.76
C MET A 114 11.07 -24.38 -20.46
N THR A 115 11.90 -23.38 -20.25
CA THR A 115 11.69 -22.35 -19.23
C THR A 115 10.95 -21.19 -19.86
N VAL A 116 9.83 -20.77 -19.31
CA VAL A 116 9.11 -19.58 -19.76
C VAL A 116 9.35 -18.46 -18.77
N LEU A 117 9.76 -17.30 -19.27
CA LEU A 117 9.97 -16.09 -18.49
C LEU A 117 8.93 -15.05 -18.91
N VAL A 118 8.14 -14.59 -17.96
CA VAL A 118 7.13 -13.54 -18.13
C VAL A 118 7.59 -12.30 -17.37
N GLN A 119 7.72 -11.18 -18.08
CA GLN A 119 8.07 -9.86 -17.55
C GLN A 119 6.94 -8.88 -17.84
N VAL A 120 6.61 -8.05 -16.85
CA VAL A 120 5.62 -6.99 -17.03
C VAL A 120 6.27 -5.65 -16.73
N PHE A 121 6.25 -4.77 -17.72
CA PHE A 121 6.73 -3.40 -17.65
C PHE A 121 5.55 -2.45 -17.52
N ASP A 122 5.69 -1.43 -16.67
CA ASP A 122 4.73 -0.34 -16.61
C ASP A 122 4.82 0.58 -17.84
N PRO A 123 3.88 1.53 -18.02
CA PRO A 123 3.93 2.47 -19.14
C PRO A 123 5.18 3.36 -19.18
N SER A 124 5.90 3.48 -18.05
CA SER A 124 7.19 4.19 -18.01
C SER A 124 8.39 3.31 -18.40
N GLY A 125 8.16 2.05 -18.74
CA GLY A 125 9.18 1.08 -19.13
C GLY A 125 9.91 0.42 -17.96
N VAL A 126 9.45 0.63 -16.72
CA VAL A 126 10.05 -0.01 -15.54
C VAL A 126 9.44 -1.39 -15.35
N GLU A 127 10.29 -2.40 -15.19
CA GLU A 127 9.84 -3.75 -14.85
C GLU A 127 9.21 -3.76 -13.45
N ARG A 128 7.95 -4.21 -13.36
CA ARG A 128 7.17 -4.27 -12.11
C ARG A 128 6.96 -5.67 -11.60
N SER A 129 6.98 -6.66 -12.49
CA SER A 129 6.79 -8.07 -12.15
C SER A 129 7.59 -8.97 -13.09
N ARG A 130 8.13 -10.05 -12.54
CA ARG A 130 8.82 -11.10 -13.28
C ARG A 130 8.48 -12.44 -12.67
N ILE A 131 8.06 -13.38 -13.51
CA ILE A 131 7.78 -14.75 -13.11
C ILE A 131 8.48 -15.67 -14.10
N SER A 132 9.20 -16.66 -13.60
CA SER A 132 9.74 -17.75 -14.42
C SER A 132 9.15 -19.07 -13.96
N PHE A 133 8.85 -19.95 -14.92
CA PHE A 133 8.36 -21.29 -14.64
C PHE A 133 8.87 -22.28 -15.68
N LEU A 134 8.89 -23.55 -15.27
CA LEU A 134 9.22 -24.66 -16.16
C LEU A 134 7.92 -25.23 -16.73
N LYS A 135 7.91 -25.46 -18.04
CA LYS A 135 6.86 -26.21 -18.72
C LYS A 135 7.50 -27.44 -19.37
N SER A 136 6.90 -28.59 -19.13
CA SER A 136 7.27 -29.85 -19.78
C SER A 136 6.20 -30.24 -20.78
N ARG A 137 6.60 -30.98 -21.80
CA ARG A 137 5.67 -31.73 -22.64
C ARG A 137 5.02 -32.82 -21.79
N ASN A 138 3.70 -32.95 -21.89
CA ASN A 138 3.01 -34.14 -21.38
C ASN A 138 3.24 -35.27 -22.38
N ILE A 139 3.93 -36.32 -21.92
CA ILE A 139 4.16 -37.57 -22.63
C ILE A 139 2.88 -38.42 -22.54
#